data_AF-A0A4Y2SGG7-F1
#
_entry.id   AF-A0A4Y2SGG7-F1
#
_cell.length_a   1.000
_cell.length_b   1.000
_cell.length_c   1.000
_cell.angle_alpha   90.00
_cell.angle_beta   90.00
_cell.angle_gamma   90.00
#
_symmetry.space_group_name_H-M   'P 1'
#
loop_
_entity.id
_entity.type
_entity.pdbx_description
1 polymer ?
#
loop_
_entity_poly.entity_id
_entity_poly.type
_entity_poly.pdbx_seq_one_letter_code
_entity_poly.pdbx_strand_id
1 'polypeptide(L)'
;MELILNRPLQWFVCQLHASELPLRHLIAHVDRTTSGPRSLTGEIRKSLAECEKLSVVSSTPIECEVTNKKDLSTDQLYLMEICKVINC
;
A
#
# COMPACT_ATOMS: atom_id res chain seq x y z
N MET A 1 -14.01 -12.18 -4.36
CA MET A 1 -12.88 -11.27 -4.67
C MET A 1 -11.61 -12.07 -4.92
N GLU A 2 -11.19 -12.97 -4.00
CA GLU A 2 -10.10 -13.94 -4.28
C GLU A 2 -10.36 -14.83 -5.50
N LEU A 3 -11.58 -15.35 -5.64
CA LEU A 3 -12.01 -16.13 -6.82
C LEU A 3 -11.95 -15.33 -8.14
N ILE A 4 -12.12 -14.01 -8.06
CA ILE A 4 -12.10 -13.12 -9.23
C ILE A 4 -10.65 -12.77 -9.60
N LEU A 5 -9.81 -12.56 -8.58
CA LEU A 5 -8.39 -12.21 -8.74
C LEU A 5 -7.50 -13.45 -8.96
N ASN A 6 -8.05 -14.66 -8.76
CA ASN A 6 -7.32 -15.93 -8.78
C ASN A 6 -6.04 -15.93 -7.92
N ARG A 7 -6.01 -15.12 -6.86
CA ARG A 7 -4.88 -14.95 -5.94
C ARG A 7 -5.40 -14.65 -4.53
N PRO A 8 -4.65 -15.03 -3.47
CA PRO A 8 -5.08 -14.75 -2.11
C PRO A 8 -5.05 -13.24 -1.84
N LEU A 9 -6.14 -12.72 -1.26
CA LEU A 9 -6.27 -11.29 -0.94
C LEU A 9 -5.23 -10.83 0.07
N GLN A 10 -4.76 -11.77 0.91
CA GLN A 10 -3.74 -11.51 1.92
C GLN A 10 -2.50 -10.82 1.34
N TRP A 11 -2.08 -11.17 0.12
CA TRP A 11 -0.91 -10.57 -0.52
C TRP A 11 -1.11 -9.06 -0.76
N PHE A 12 -2.28 -8.67 -1.26
CA PHE A 12 -2.63 -7.26 -1.46
C PHE A 12 -2.70 -6.49 -0.14
N VAL A 13 -3.27 -7.12 0.90
CA VAL A 13 -3.34 -6.51 2.24
C VAL A 13 -1.94 -6.31 2.83
N CYS A 14 -1.06 -7.31 2.72
CA CYS A 14 0.32 -7.20 3.18
C CYS A 14 1.09 -6.10 2.42
N GLN A 15 0.92 -6.02 1.10
CA GLN A 15 1.54 -4.95 0.29
C GLN A 15 1.04 -3.56 0.68
N LEU A 16 -0.27 -3.41 0.90
CA LEU A 16 -0.87 -2.15 1.33
C LEU A 16 -0.32 -1.73 2.69
N HIS A 17 -0.26 -2.66 3.65
CA HIS A 17 0.23 -2.36 4.99
C HIS A 17 1.71 -2.00 5.01
N ALA A 18 2.54 -2.69 4.22
CA ALA A 18 3.95 -2.36 4.06
C ALA A 18 4.17 -0.98 3.42
N SER A 19 3.25 -0.54 2.54
CA SER A 19 3.27 0.80 1.93
C SER A 19 2.77 1.88 2.89
N GLU A 20 1.83 1.55 3.77
CA GLU A 20 1.27 2.44 4.78
C GLU A 20 2.28 2.73 5.90
N LEU A 21 3.02 1.71 6.36
CA LEU A 21 3.92 1.78 7.51
C LEU A 21 4.92 2.95 7.45
N PRO A 22 5.67 3.17 6.35
CA PRO A 22 6.57 4.32 6.22
C PRO A 22 5.85 5.67 6.23
N LEU A 23 4.62 5.71 5.73
CA LEU A 23 3.81 6.91 5.61
C LEU A 23 2.97 7.21 6.85
N ARG A 24 2.91 6.30 7.82
CA ARG A 24 2.03 6.41 9.00
C ARG A 24 2.18 7.73 9.75
N HIS A 25 3.40 8.22 9.92
CA HIS A 25 3.65 9.51 10.59
C HIS A 25 3.16 10.70 9.75
N LEU A 26 3.35 10.64 8.42
CA LEU A 26 2.84 11.65 7.51
C LEU A 26 1.31 11.64 7.47
N ILE A 27 0.69 10.47 7.39
CA ILE A 27 -0.76 10.29 7.43
C ILE A 27 -1.31 10.83 8.75
N ALA A 28 -0.69 10.50 9.89
CA ALA A 28 -1.11 11.01 11.19
C ALA A 28 -0.97 12.54 11.31
N HIS A 29 0.01 13.14 10.63
CA HIS A 29 0.17 14.59 10.58
C HIS A 29 -0.91 15.26 9.71
N VAL A 30 -1.14 14.73 8.49
CA VAL A 30 -2.08 15.30 7.52
C VAL A 30 -3.53 15.06 7.91
N ASP A 31 -3.86 13.85 8.37
CA ASP A 31 -5.23 13.42 8.66
C ASP A 31 -5.61 13.44 10.15
N ARG A 32 -4.69 13.94 10.99
CA ARG A 32 -4.71 13.90 12.47
C ARG A 32 -4.71 12.47 13.03
N THR A 33 -4.43 12.36 14.32
CA THR A 33 -4.47 11.10 15.04
C THR A 33 -5.87 10.51 15.03
N THR A 34 -5.98 9.25 14.65
CA THR A 34 -7.25 8.56 14.48
C THR A 34 -7.58 7.81 15.77
N SER A 35 -8.73 8.09 16.38
CA SER A 35 -9.19 7.38 17.58
C SER A 35 -9.77 5.97 17.33
N GLY A 36 -9.81 5.53 16.06
CA GLY A 36 -10.35 4.25 15.64
C GLY A 36 -10.50 4.13 14.11
N PRO A 37 -10.77 2.92 13.59
CA PRO A 37 -10.82 2.64 12.14
C PRO A 37 -11.91 3.40 11.38
N ARG A 38 -12.93 3.93 12.10
CA ARG A 38 -14.00 4.75 11.52
C ARG A 38 -13.89 6.23 11.85
N SER A 39 -12.88 6.68 12.60
CA SER A 39 -12.81 8.07 13.07
C SER A 39 -11.85 8.98 12.31
N LEU A 40 -11.24 8.52 11.21
CA LEU A 40 -10.55 9.44 10.29
C LEU A 40 -11.55 10.50 9.78
N THR A 41 -11.28 11.78 10.00
CA THR A 41 -12.06 12.91 9.46
C THR A 41 -11.20 13.88 8.65
N GLY A 42 -9.94 13.51 8.39
CA GLY A 42 -8.97 14.31 7.66
C GLY A 42 -9.25 14.41 6.17
N GLU A 43 -8.48 15.27 5.50
CA GLU A 43 -8.66 15.58 4.08
C GLU A 43 -8.36 14.38 3.16
N ILE A 44 -7.46 13.47 3.55
CA ILE A 44 -7.19 12.25 2.79
C ILE A 44 -8.44 11.38 2.78
N ARG A 45 -9.12 11.15 3.93
CA ARG A 45 -10.38 10.39 3.91
C ARG A 45 -11.49 11.07 3.11
N LYS A 46 -11.62 12.40 3.19
CA LYS A 46 -12.61 13.13 2.38
C LYS A 46 -12.36 12.92 0.89
N SER A 47 -11.10 12.96 0.47
CA SER A 47 -10.70 12.69 -0.92
C SER A 47 -10.93 11.23 -1.31
N LEU A 48 -10.75 10.29 -0.38
CA LEU A 48 -11.02 8.86 -0.60
C LEU A 48 -12.50 8.52 -0.72
N ALA A 49 -13.42 9.32 -0.17
CA ALA A 49 -14.86 9.05 -0.23
C ALA A 49 -15.39 9.00 -1.67
N GLU A 50 -14.70 9.65 -2.61
CA GLU A 50 -15.04 9.64 -4.03
C GLU A 50 -14.06 8.81 -4.87
N CYS A 51 -13.15 8.07 -4.25
CA CYS A 51 -12.09 7.33 -4.94
C CYS A 51 -12.62 6.32 -5.97
N GLU A 52 -13.76 5.69 -5.72
CA GLU A 52 -14.39 4.76 -6.66
C GLU A 52 -14.81 5.41 -7.98
N LYS A 53 -15.03 6.73 -7.98
CA LYS A 53 -15.38 7.52 -9.17
C LYS A 53 -14.15 8.06 -9.90
N LEU A 54 -12.98 8.06 -9.24
CA LEU A 54 -11.75 8.57 -9.82
C LEU A 54 -11.21 7.55 -10.83
N SER A 55 -10.82 8.04 -12.01
CA SER A 55 -10.10 7.22 -12.97
C SER A 55 -8.73 6.84 -12.42
N VAL A 56 -8.33 5.59 -12.62
CA VAL A 56 -6.95 5.17 -12.35
C VAL A 56 -6.00 5.96 -13.26
N VAL A 57 -5.12 6.76 -12.66
CA VAL A 57 -4.09 7.50 -13.39
C VAL A 57 -2.88 6.59 -13.55
N SER A 58 -2.35 6.49 -14.78
CA SER A 58 -1.08 5.81 -15.02
C SER A 58 0.06 6.61 -14.39
N SER A 59 0.85 5.96 -13.54
CA SER A 59 2.11 6.51 -13.03
C SER A 59 3.28 5.83 -13.72
N THR A 60 4.39 6.57 -13.86
CA THR A 60 5.66 5.98 -14.28
C THR A 60 6.23 5.15 -13.13
N PRO A 61 6.50 3.85 -13.32
CA PRO A 61 7.19 3.05 -12.32
C PRO A 61 8.53 3.69 -11.98
N ILE A 62 8.85 3.79 -10.69
CA ILE A 62 10.19 4.14 -10.26
C ILE A 62 11.01 2.85 -10.31
N GLU A 63 12.00 2.80 -11.20
CA GLU A 63 12.91 1.67 -11.26
C GLU A 63 13.72 1.61 -9.96
N CYS A 64 13.56 0.51 -9.23
CA CYS A 64 14.31 0.23 -8.02
C CYS A 64 15.25 -0.95 -8.33
N GLU A 65 16.52 -0.64 -8.60
CA GLU A 65 17.55 -1.68 -8.73
C GLU A 65 17.92 -2.19 -7.34
N VAL A 66 17.25 -3.27 -6.92
CA VAL A 66 17.72 -4.07 -5.78
C VAL A 66 18.92 -4.89 -6.25
N THR A 67 20.11 -4.27 -6.23
CA THR A 67 21.36 -4.85 -6.71
C THR A 67 21.83 -6.05 -5.89
N ASN A 68 21.46 -6.14 -4.61
CA ASN A 68 21.87 -7.23 -3.75
C ASN A 68 20.80 -7.59 -2.71
N LYS A 69 20.14 -8.74 -2.90
CA LYS A 69 19.13 -9.26 -1.96
C LYS A 69 19.67 -9.44 -0.53
N LYS A 70 20.99 -9.58 -0.36
CA LYS A 70 21.62 -9.75 0.96
C LYS A 70 21.60 -8.47 1.79
N ASP A 71 21.40 -7.31 1.16
CA ASP A 71 21.38 -6.01 1.83
C ASP A 71 19.95 -5.63 2.28
N LEU A 72 18.96 -6.46 1.94
CA LEU A 72 17.57 -6.26 2.34
C LEU A 72 17.31 -6.85 3.73
N SER A 73 16.52 -6.14 4.53
CA SER A 73 15.95 -6.71 5.74
C SER A 73 14.94 -7.83 5.41
N THR A 74 14.59 -8.64 6.41
CA THR A 74 13.57 -9.68 6.27
C THR A 74 12.24 -9.12 5.75
N ASP A 75 11.82 -7.95 6.25
CA ASP A 75 10.57 -7.31 5.83
C ASP A 75 10.64 -6.81 4.38
N GLN A 76 11.78 -6.28 3.95
CA GLN A 76 11.99 -5.85 2.57
C GLN A 76 12.06 -7.02 1.59
N LEU A 77 12.69 -8.14 1.99
CA LEU A 77 12.68 -9.38 1.22
C LEU A 77 11.26 -9.91 1.05
N TYR A 78 10.50 -9.97 2.14
CA TYR A 78 9.11 -10.42 2.13
C TYR A 78 8.23 -9.53 1.23
N LEU A 79 8.39 -8.20 1.32
CA LEU A 79 7.68 -7.27 0.43
C LEU A 79 8.06 -7.46 -1.04
N MET A 80 9.34 -7.68 -1.34
CA MET A 80 9.78 -7.94 -2.72
C MET A 80 9.16 -9.24 -3.27
N GLU A 81 9.05 -10.30 -2.46
CA GLU A 81 8.37 -11.54 -2.84
C GLU A 81 6.89 -11.29 -3.11
N ILE A 82 6.21 -10.51 -2.25
CA ILE A 82 4.82 -10.12 -2.46
C ILE A 82 4.63 -9.36 -3.77
N CYS A 83 5.47 -8.35 -4.04
CA CYS A 83 5.40 -7.55 -5.26
C CYS A 83 5.58 -8.40 -6.53
N LYS A 84 6.45 -9.42 -6.49
CA LYS A 84 6.63 -10.34 -7.62
C LYS A 84 5.40 -11.20 -7.88
N VAL A 85 4.72 -11.66 -6.84
CA VAL A 85 3.50 -12.47 -6.99
C VAL A 85 2.34 -11.64 -7.51
N ILE A 86 2.27 -10.36 -7.14
CA ILE A 86 1.18 -9.44 -7.53
C ILE A 86 1.36 -8.90 -8.95
N ASN A 87 2.59 -8.54 -9.35
CA ASN A 87 2.89 -7.91 -10.65
C ASN A 87 3.04 -8.91 -11.83
N CYS A 88 2.94 -10.23 -11.59
CA CYS A 88 2.90 -11.27 -12.63
C CYS A 88 1.48 -11.54 -13.11
#